data_AF-A0A8H6RLG6-F1
#
_entry.id   AF-A0A8H6RLG6-F1
#
_cell.length_a   1.000
_cell.length_b   1.000
_cell.length_c   1.000
_cell.angle_alpha   90.00
_cell.angle_beta   90.00
_cell.angle_gamma   90.00
#
_symmetry.space_group_name_H-M   'P 1'
#
loop_
_entity.id
_entity.type
_entity.pdbx_description
1 polymer ?
#
loop_
_entity_poly.entity_id
_entity_poly.type
_entity_poly.pdbx_seq_one_letter_code
_entity_poly.pdbx_strand_id
1 'polypeptide(L)'
;MASYLPNLQRDNIALYTIPAFWAISIYPRLFAAKLFETETREKFDAKAPRDFQGLVAANLTLDESKRGRIRRAEAACANGFENFGPFAAAVTAGSLAGLDALTLNGLTLGYLATRVFYNWCYIAGETAGMAKARTAAYMGGLGMLMTIFVKAGQKLNGLRA
;
A
#
# COMPACT_ATOMS: atom_id res chain seq x y z
N MET A 1 -17.32 -29.38 9.63
CA MET A 1 -15.87 -29.16 9.46
C MET A 1 -15.51 -27.85 10.14
N ALA A 2 -14.52 -27.84 11.03
CA ALA A 2 -14.03 -26.58 11.58
C ALA A 2 -13.37 -25.78 10.46
N SER A 3 -13.85 -24.56 10.21
CA SER A 3 -13.17 -23.63 9.30
C SER A 3 -11.88 -23.17 9.97
N TYR A 4 -10.74 -23.43 9.35
CA TYR A 4 -9.44 -22.89 9.77
C TYR A 4 -9.25 -21.42 9.34
N LEU A 5 -10.20 -20.87 8.58
CA LEU A 5 -10.20 -19.47 8.20
C LEU A 5 -10.84 -18.62 9.33
N PRO A 6 -10.23 -17.48 9.68
CA PRO A 6 -10.77 -16.58 10.70
C PRO A 6 -12.16 -16.08 10.32
N ASN A 7 -13.06 -16.07 11.30
CA ASN A 7 -14.37 -15.47 11.15
C ASN A 7 -14.26 -13.96 11.37
N LEU A 8 -14.33 -13.18 10.29
CA LEU A 8 -14.16 -11.72 10.33
C LEU A 8 -15.14 -10.97 11.26
N GLN A 9 -16.26 -11.60 11.65
CA GLN A 9 -17.23 -11.01 12.59
C GLN A 9 -16.81 -11.15 14.06
N ARG A 10 -15.92 -12.11 14.37
CA ARG A 10 -15.52 -12.42 15.76
C ARG A 10 -14.01 -12.24 15.96
N ASP A 11 -13.22 -12.68 15.00
CA ASP A 11 -11.76 -12.70 15.10
C ASP A 11 -11.21 -11.37 14.61
N ASN A 12 -10.52 -10.63 15.48
CA ASN A 12 -9.84 -9.40 15.10
C ASN A 12 -8.49 -9.74 14.44
N ILE A 13 -8.43 -9.61 13.11
CA ILE A 13 -7.23 -9.86 12.32
C ILE A 13 -6.54 -8.56 11.88
N ALA A 14 -7.04 -7.41 12.33
CA ALA A 14 -6.61 -6.11 11.85
C ALA A 14 -5.11 -5.88 12.05
N LEU A 15 -4.52 -6.32 13.16
CA LEU A 15 -3.07 -6.18 13.38
C LEU A 15 -2.22 -6.94 12.34
N TYR A 16 -2.71 -8.05 11.78
CA TYR A 16 -2.03 -8.77 10.69
C TYR A 16 -2.06 -7.99 9.37
N THR A 17 -2.93 -7.00 9.22
CA THR A 17 -2.95 -6.14 8.04
C THR A 17 -1.77 -5.17 8.00
N ILE A 18 -1.10 -4.91 9.12
CA ILE A 18 0.11 -4.07 9.18
C ILE A 18 1.28 -4.69 8.41
N PRO A 19 1.74 -5.93 8.72
CA PRO A 19 2.78 -6.57 7.92
C PRO A 19 2.32 -6.84 6.48
N ALA A 20 1.03 -7.09 6.24
CA ALA A 20 0.51 -7.20 4.88
C ALA A 20 0.64 -5.88 4.09
N PHE A 21 0.37 -4.72 4.73
CA PHE A 21 0.56 -3.43 4.08
C PHE A 21 2.02 -3.13 3.78
N TRP A 22 2.94 -3.53 4.66
CA TRP A 22 4.38 -3.44 4.40
C TRP A 22 4.75 -4.22 3.13
N ALA A 23 4.27 -5.46 3.00
CA ALA A 23 4.51 -6.29 1.82
C ALA A 23 3.93 -5.68 0.54
N ILE A 24 2.71 -5.13 0.60
CA ILE A 24 2.10 -4.39 -0.50
C ILE A 24 2.92 -3.14 -0.88
N SER A 25 3.51 -2.45 0.11
CA SER A 25 4.28 -1.22 -0.09
C SER A 25 5.65 -1.45 -0.71
N ILE A 26 6.33 -2.56 -0.38
CA ILE A 26 7.64 -2.91 -0.96
C ILE A 26 7.53 -3.52 -2.36
N TYR A 27 6.39 -4.15 -2.70
CA TYR A 27 6.21 -4.84 -3.97
C TYR A 27 6.57 -4.01 -5.23
N PRO A 28 6.16 -2.73 -5.37
CA PRO A 28 6.52 -1.92 -6.53
C PRO A 28 8.04 -1.77 -6.74
N ARG A 29 8.83 -1.66 -5.66
CA ARG A 29 10.30 -1.63 -5.73
C ARG A 29 10.86 -2.96 -6.26
N LEU A 30 10.33 -4.09 -5.81
CA LEU A 30 10.75 -5.41 -6.31
C LEU A 30 10.42 -5.57 -7.80
N PHE A 31 9.24 -5.09 -8.22
CA PHE A 31 8.86 -5.03 -9.63
C PHE A 31 9.82 -4.15 -10.44
N ALA A 32 10.15 -2.96 -9.93
CA ALA A 32 11.05 -2.00 -10.57
C ALA A 32 12.45 -2.58 -10.80
N ALA A 33 13.04 -3.18 -9.76
CA ALA A 33 14.34 -3.84 -9.86
C ALA A 33 14.32 -4.99 -10.86
N LYS A 34 13.34 -5.89 -10.79
CA LYS A 34 13.23 -7.02 -11.72
C LYS A 34 13.05 -6.58 -13.18
N LEU A 35 12.24 -5.55 -13.41
CA LEU A 35 12.06 -4.99 -14.75
C LEU A 35 13.36 -4.39 -15.27
N PHE A 36 14.10 -3.64 -14.44
CA PHE A 36 15.42 -3.13 -14.81
C PHE A 36 16.36 -4.27 -15.21
N GLU A 37 16.54 -5.28 -14.36
CA GLU A 37 17.47 -6.38 -14.61
C GLU A 37 17.12 -7.19 -15.87
N THR A 38 15.83 -7.37 -16.14
CA THR A 38 15.36 -8.10 -17.33
C THR A 38 15.70 -7.35 -18.62
N GLU A 39 15.63 -6.02 -18.59
CA GLU A 39 15.74 -5.17 -19.78
C GLU A 39 17.20 -4.76 -20.07
N THR A 40 18.00 -4.55 -19.02
CA THR A 40 19.40 -4.12 -19.16
C THR A 40 20.40 -5.27 -19.07
N ARG A 41 19.98 -6.42 -18.50
CA ARG A 41 20.86 -7.52 -18.07
C ARG A 41 21.88 -7.13 -17.00
N GLU A 42 21.77 -5.92 -16.45
CA GLU A 42 22.57 -5.44 -15.32
C GLU A 42 21.86 -5.82 -14.02
N LYS A 43 22.61 -6.17 -12.99
CA LYS A 43 22.02 -6.49 -11.67
C LYS A 43 21.81 -5.24 -10.83
N PHE A 44 20.79 -5.27 -9.99
CA PHE A 44 20.58 -4.25 -8.97
C PHE A 44 21.74 -4.25 -7.96
N ASP A 45 22.37 -3.09 -7.75
CA ASP A 45 23.41 -2.94 -6.72
C ASP A 45 22.78 -2.68 -5.33
N ALA A 46 22.75 -3.73 -4.51
CA ALA A 46 22.24 -3.66 -3.15
C ALA A 46 23.11 -2.82 -2.19
N LYS A 47 24.35 -2.45 -2.56
CA LYS A 47 25.22 -1.60 -1.73
C LYS A 47 24.78 -0.13 -1.77
N ALA A 48 24.17 0.29 -2.88
CA ALA A 48 23.75 1.66 -3.12
C ALA A 48 22.27 1.73 -3.59
N PRO A 49 21.32 1.21 -2.81
CA PRO A 49 19.94 1.02 -3.26
C PRO A 49 19.19 2.34 -3.53
N ARG A 50 19.70 3.48 -3.02
CA ARG A 50 19.14 4.81 -3.24
C ARG A 50 19.58 5.43 -4.58
N ASP A 51 20.70 4.95 -5.13
CA ASP A 51 21.23 5.44 -6.41
C ASP A 51 20.50 4.81 -7.61
N PHE A 52 19.64 3.81 -7.35
CA PHE A 52 18.88 3.10 -8.37
C PHE A 52 18.09 4.02 -9.31
N GLN A 53 17.49 5.10 -8.80
CA GLN A 53 16.77 6.04 -9.66
C GLN A 53 17.71 6.79 -10.62
N GLY A 54 18.91 7.14 -10.16
CA GLY A 54 19.95 7.76 -10.99
C GLY A 54 20.45 6.79 -12.05
N LEU A 55 20.69 5.53 -11.67
CA LEU A 55 21.06 4.44 -12.57
C LEU A 55 20.00 4.24 -13.67
N VAL A 56 18.73 4.13 -13.29
CA VAL A 56 17.61 4.02 -14.23
C VAL A 56 17.51 5.23 -15.15
N ALA A 57 17.85 6.43 -14.68
CA ALA A 57 17.83 7.64 -15.50
C ALA A 57 19.02 7.73 -16.49
N ALA A 58 20.19 7.21 -16.13
CA ALA A 58 21.39 7.24 -16.95
C ALA A 58 21.50 6.06 -17.93
N ASN A 59 20.78 4.96 -17.72
CA ASN A 59 20.88 3.77 -18.55
C ASN A 59 20.43 4.04 -19.99
N LEU A 60 21.24 3.65 -20.98
CA LEU A 60 21.01 3.90 -22.41
C LEU A 60 20.20 2.79 -23.11
N THR A 61 20.06 1.62 -22.46
CA THR A 61 19.35 0.45 -23.01
C THR A 61 17.85 0.54 -22.80
N LEU A 62 17.42 1.18 -21.71
CA LEU A 62 15.99 1.36 -21.39
C LEU A 62 15.30 2.33 -22.35
N ASP A 63 14.24 1.85 -23.01
CA ASP A 63 13.28 2.72 -23.68
C ASP A 63 12.53 3.61 -22.65
N GLU A 64 11.95 4.71 -23.15
CA GLU A 64 11.33 5.71 -22.28
C GLU A 64 10.06 5.19 -21.58
N SER A 65 9.32 4.27 -22.20
CA SER A 65 8.14 3.67 -21.59
C SER A 65 8.51 2.83 -20.37
N LYS A 66 9.50 1.96 -20.50
CA LYS A 66 10.02 1.13 -19.39
C LYS A 66 10.66 1.99 -18.31
N ARG A 67 11.44 3.01 -18.70
CA ARG A 67 12.01 3.98 -17.75
C ARG A 67 10.91 4.69 -16.95
N GLY A 68 9.87 5.16 -17.63
CA GLY A 68 8.69 5.75 -17.01
C GLY A 68 7.99 4.78 -16.07
N ARG A 69 7.83 3.52 -16.47
CA ARG A 69 7.21 2.47 -15.66
C ARG A 69 8.00 2.15 -14.39
N ILE A 70 9.33 2.08 -14.47
CA ILE A 70 10.21 1.91 -13.32
C ILE A 70 10.09 3.11 -12.36
N ARG A 71 10.15 4.35 -12.88
CA ARG A 71 9.98 5.56 -12.06
C ARG A 71 8.63 5.58 -11.33
N ARG A 72 7.56 5.21 -12.03
CA ARG A 72 6.21 5.09 -11.44
C ARG A 72 6.14 4.04 -10.34
N ALA A 73 6.77 2.89 -10.52
CA ALA A 73 6.84 1.83 -9.51
C ALA A 73 7.62 2.30 -8.25
N GLU A 74 8.76 2.98 -8.44
CA GLU A 74 9.51 3.59 -7.33
C GLU A 74 8.68 4.61 -6.55
N ALA A 75 7.96 5.48 -7.26
CA ALA A 75 7.10 6.48 -6.64
C ALA A 75 5.90 5.84 -5.90
N ALA A 76 5.37 4.73 -6.40
CA ALA A 76 4.33 3.95 -5.71
C ALA A 76 4.86 3.33 -4.41
N CYS A 77 6.08 2.80 -4.41
CA CYS A 77 6.76 2.28 -3.21
C CYS A 77 6.95 3.38 -2.16
N ALA A 78 7.50 4.54 -2.57
CA ALA A 78 7.69 5.68 -1.68
C ALA A 78 6.36 6.12 -1.04
N ASN A 79 5.30 6.26 -1.84
CA ASN A 79 3.97 6.62 -1.35
C ASN A 79 3.38 5.58 -0.38
N GLY A 80 3.63 4.29 -0.63
CA GLY A 80 3.23 3.22 0.29
C GLY A 80 3.87 3.41 1.68
N PHE A 81 5.17 3.68 1.72
CA PHE A 81 5.89 3.89 2.97
C PHE A 81 5.57 5.21 3.68
N GLU A 82 5.27 6.28 2.94
CA GLU A 82 4.72 7.53 3.51
C GLU A 82 3.40 7.30 4.26
N ASN A 83 2.59 6.35 3.77
CA ASN A 83 1.30 6.00 4.37
C ASN A 83 1.39 4.89 5.43
N PHE A 84 2.53 4.23 5.57
CA PHE A 84 2.71 3.11 6.49
C PHE A 84 2.51 3.53 7.96
N GLY A 85 3.11 4.65 8.37
CA GLY A 85 2.96 5.20 9.71
C GLY A 85 1.51 5.52 10.07
N PRO A 86 0.80 6.37 9.28
CA PRO A 86 -0.61 6.65 9.50
C PRO A 86 -1.50 5.40 9.56
N PHE A 87 -1.27 4.42 8.66
CA PHE A 87 -2.04 3.18 8.66
C PHE A 87 -1.80 2.37 9.93
N ALA A 88 -0.53 2.10 10.28
CA ALA A 88 -0.19 1.34 11.48
C ALA A 88 -0.74 2.00 12.75
N ALA A 89 -0.68 3.33 12.83
CA ALA A 89 -1.28 4.10 13.92
C ALA A 89 -2.80 3.92 13.99
N ALA A 90 -3.51 4.02 12.87
CA ALA A 90 -4.96 3.85 12.82
C ALA A 90 -5.38 2.43 13.25
N VAL A 91 -4.75 1.40 12.68
CA VAL A 91 -5.06 0.00 13.02
C VAL A 91 -4.81 -0.28 14.51
N THR A 92 -3.69 0.22 15.05
CA THR A 92 -3.35 0.06 16.46
C THR A 92 -4.34 0.80 17.36
N ALA A 93 -4.68 2.05 17.02
CA ALA A 93 -5.67 2.84 17.78
C ALA A 93 -7.05 2.17 17.78
N GLY A 94 -7.53 1.71 16.63
CA GLY A 94 -8.81 0.99 16.53
C GLY A 94 -8.81 -0.33 17.31
N SER A 95 -7.69 -1.04 17.31
CA SER A 95 -7.55 -2.30 18.08
C SER A 95 -7.56 -2.02 19.58
N LEU A 96 -6.79 -1.04 20.05
CA LEU A 96 -6.71 -0.67 21.48
C LEU A 96 -8.02 -0.06 22.00
N ALA A 97 -8.73 0.71 21.18
CA ALA A 97 -10.05 1.22 21.51
C ALA A 97 -11.13 0.12 21.62
N GLY A 98 -10.85 -1.10 21.15
CA GLY A 98 -11.81 -2.19 21.15
C GLY A 98 -12.96 -1.95 20.17
N LEU A 99 -12.65 -1.50 18.96
CA LEU A 99 -13.64 -1.44 17.87
C LEU A 99 -14.16 -2.84 17.54
N ASP A 100 -15.41 -2.89 17.09
CA ASP A 100 -16.04 -4.11 16.59
C ASP A 100 -15.19 -4.77 15.49
N ALA A 101 -15.04 -6.09 15.56
CA ALA A 101 -14.13 -6.85 14.70
C ALA A 101 -14.53 -6.73 13.23
N LEU A 102 -15.83 -6.83 12.91
CA LEU A 102 -16.31 -6.70 11.54
C LEU A 102 -15.95 -5.34 10.95
N THR A 103 -16.15 -4.27 11.74
CA THR A 103 -15.85 -2.90 11.35
C THR A 103 -14.35 -2.70 11.10
N LEU A 104 -13.51 -3.07 12.07
CA LEU A 104 -12.08 -2.83 11.98
C LEU A 104 -11.42 -3.71 10.90
N ASN A 105 -11.78 -5.00 10.82
CA ASN A 105 -11.30 -5.89 9.75
C ASN A 105 -11.75 -5.38 8.37
N GLY A 106 -13.02 -4.97 8.23
CA GLY A 106 -13.55 -4.47 6.96
C GLY A 106 -12.82 -3.22 6.47
N LEU A 107 -12.58 -2.25 7.36
CA LEU A 107 -11.88 -1.01 7.01
C LEU A 107 -10.40 -1.25 6.66
N THR A 108 -9.72 -2.10 7.42
CA THR A 108 -8.30 -2.40 7.17
C THR A 108 -8.09 -3.24 5.91
N LEU A 109 -8.91 -4.27 5.68
CA LEU A 109 -8.88 -5.05 4.44
C LEU A 109 -9.28 -4.22 3.22
N GLY A 110 -10.30 -3.37 3.36
CA GLY A 110 -10.70 -2.41 2.33
C GLY A 110 -9.55 -1.48 1.98
N TYR A 111 -8.85 -0.95 2.99
CA TYR A 111 -7.66 -0.14 2.78
C TYR A 111 -6.59 -0.89 1.98
N LEU A 112 -6.23 -2.13 2.38
CA LEU A 112 -5.25 -2.93 1.64
C LEU A 112 -5.66 -3.12 0.17
N ALA A 113 -6.95 -3.41 -0.09
CA ALA A 113 -7.47 -3.54 -1.44
C ALA A 113 -7.29 -2.24 -2.25
N THR A 114 -7.56 -1.07 -1.65
CA THR A 114 -7.29 0.22 -2.31
C THR A 114 -5.81 0.41 -2.64
N ARG A 115 -4.90 -0.09 -1.80
CA ARG A 115 -3.45 0.04 -2.00
C ARG A 115 -2.94 -0.89 -3.10
N VAL A 116 -3.47 -2.11 -3.20
CA VAL A 116 -3.18 -3.01 -4.33
C VAL A 116 -3.64 -2.39 -5.65
N PHE A 117 -4.87 -1.87 -5.70
CA PHE A 117 -5.40 -1.21 -6.88
C PHE A 117 -4.64 0.08 -7.23
N TYR A 118 -4.30 0.89 -6.23
CA TYR A 118 -3.46 2.09 -6.37
C TYR A 118 -2.12 1.76 -7.02
N ASN A 119 -1.41 0.75 -6.50
CA ASN A 119 -0.12 0.31 -7.05
C ASN A 119 -0.25 -0.18 -8.49
N TRP A 120 -1.32 -0.93 -8.82
CA TRP A 120 -1.58 -1.36 -10.19
C TRP A 120 -1.81 -0.16 -11.13
N CYS A 121 -2.69 0.78 -10.77
CA CYS A 121 -2.93 1.99 -11.56
C CYS A 121 -1.64 2.82 -11.75
N TYR A 122 -0.79 2.90 -10.72
CA TYR A 122 0.46 3.64 -10.80
C TYR A 122 1.44 2.97 -11.78
N ILE A 123 1.67 1.66 -11.64
CA ILE A 123 2.65 0.94 -12.45
C ILE A 123 2.17 0.87 -13.91
N ALA A 124 0.91 0.51 -14.15
CA ALA A 124 0.37 0.31 -15.50
C ALA A 124 -0.07 1.61 -16.19
N GLY A 125 -0.33 2.68 -15.43
CA GLY A 125 -0.99 3.87 -15.94
C GLY A 125 -0.07 4.86 -16.64
N GLU A 126 -0.41 5.19 -17.89
CA GLU A 126 0.17 6.31 -18.65
C GLU A 126 -0.89 7.34 -19.06
N THR A 127 -2.16 7.04 -18.79
CA THR A 127 -3.31 7.85 -19.20
C THR A 127 -3.84 8.70 -18.06
N ALA A 128 -4.49 9.81 -18.40
CA ALA A 128 -5.20 10.65 -17.44
C ALA A 128 -6.30 9.87 -16.67
N GLY A 129 -6.94 8.89 -17.32
CA GLY A 129 -7.92 8.02 -16.68
C GLY A 129 -7.32 7.19 -15.55
N MET A 130 -6.16 6.56 -15.79
CA MET A 130 -5.45 5.81 -14.75
C MET A 130 -4.96 6.71 -13.61
N ALA A 131 -4.53 7.93 -13.93
CA ALA A 131 -4.15 8.91 -12.92
C ALA A 131 -5.33 9.29 -12.01
N LYS A 132 -6.53 9.49 -12.59
CA LYS A 132 -7.77 9.76 -11.81
C LYS A 132 -8.18 8.55 -10.96
N ALA A 133 -8.13 7.34 -11.52
CA ALA A 133 -8.44 6.10 -10.79
C ALA A 133 -7.50 5.89 -9.60
N ARG A 134 -6.20 6.14 -9.80
CA ARG A 134 -5.19 6.14 -8.72
C ARG A 134 -5.55 7.14 -7.62
N THR A 135 -5.90 8.38 -7.97
CA THR A 135 -6.30 9.40 -6.97
C THR A 135 -7.57 8.98 -6.22
N ALA A 136 -8.58 8.45 -6.92
CA ALA A 136 -9.80 7.97 -6.27
C ALA A 136 -9.51 6.82 -5.29
N ALA A 137 -8.65 5.87 -5.66
CA ALA A 137 -8.21 4.80 -4.78
C ALA A 137 -7.50 5.32 -3.53
N TYR A 138 -6.61 6.30 -3.71
CA TYR A 138 -5.90 6.96 -2.61
C TYR A 138 -6.87 7.62 -1.64
N MET A 139 -7.80 8.44 -2.15
CA MET A 139 -8.78 9.15 -1.33
C MET A 139 -9.74 8.19 -0.63
N GLY A 140 -10.15 7.11 -1.28
CA GLY A 140 -10.97 6.07 -0.68
C GLY A 140 -10.26 5.39 0.49
N GLY A 141 -8.99 4.98 0.31
CA GLY A 141 -8.18 4.43 1.39
C GLY A 141 -7.97 5.42 2.53
N LEU A 142 -7.67 6.69 2.22
CA LEU A 142 -7.54 7.74 3.23
C LEU A 142 -8.83 7.93 4.04
N GLY A 143 -10.00 7.88 3.39
CA GLY A 143 -11.30 7.92 4.06
C GLY A 143 -11.49 6.76 5.05
N MET A 144 -11.12 5.54 4.67
CA MET A 144 -11.19 4.36 5.56
C MET A 144 -10.26 4.53 6.76
N LEU A 145 -9.03 4.99 6.53
CA LEU A 145 -8.04 5.24 7.58
C LEU A 145 -8.53 6.30 8.58
N MET A 146 -9.07 7.42 8.09
CA MET A 146 -9.65 8.46 8.95
C MET A 146 -10.88 7.96 9.71
N THR A 147 -11.69 7.09 9.09
CA THR A 147 -12.85 6.48 9.73
C THR A 147 -12.45 5.64 10.94
N ILE A 148 -11.33 4.90 10.86
CA ILE A 148 -10.82 4.13 12.00
C ILE A 148 -10.45 5.07 13.15
N PHE A 149 -9.71 6.16 12.90
CA PHE A 149 -9.35 7.12 13.94
C PHE A 149 -10.57 7.75 14.61
N VAL A 150 -11.55 8.20 13.81
CA VAL A 150 -12.78 8.82 14.33
C VAL A 150 -13.56 7.83 15.19
N LYS A 151 -13.78 6.60 14.71
CA LYS A 151 -14.48 5.56 15.47
C LYS A 151 -13.75 5.18 16.75
N ALA A 152 -12.42 5.07 16.71
CA ALA A 152 -11.60 4.80 17.89
C ALA A 152 -11.77 5.91 18.94
N GLY A 153 -11.71 7.18 18.53
CA GLY A 153 -11.94 8.32 19.40
C GLY A 153 -13.36 8.34 19.98
N GLN A 154 -14.38 8.05 19.18
CA GLN A 154 -15.76 7.94 19.66
C GLN A 154 -15.91 6.85 20.73
N LYS A 155 -15.34 5.67 20.46
CA LYS A 155 -15.39 4.51 21.36
C LYS A 155 -14.73 4.81 22.71
N LEU A 156 -13.56 5.44 22.70
CA LEU A 156 -12.83 5.82 23.92
C LEU A 156 -13.56 6.89 24.75
N ASN A 157 -14.34 7.75 24.11
CA ASN A 157 -15.16 8.77 24.79
C ASN A 157 -16.54 8.27 25.20
N GLY A 158 -16.86 6.98 25.00
CA GLY A 158 -18.20 6.44 25.27
C GLY A 158 -19.30 6.97 24.34
N LEU A 159 -18.92 7.60 23.23
CA LEU A 159 -19.85 8.01 22.18
C LEU A 159 -20.25 6.77 21.36
N ARG A 160 -21.45 6.77 20.78
CA ARG A 160 -21.87 5.69 19.87
C ARG A 160 -20.91 5.65 18.68
N ALA A 161 -20.07 4.62 18.63
CA ALA A 161 -19.04 4.37 17.61
C ALA A 161 -19.53 3.39 16.54
#